data_AF-A0AB37U328-F1
#
_entry.id   AF-A0AB37U328-F1
#
_cell.length_a   1.000
_cell.length_b   1.000
_cell.length_c   1.000
_cell.angle_alpha   90.00
_cell.angle_beta   90.00
_cell.angle_gamma   90.00
#
_symmetry.space_group_name_H-M   'P 1'
#
loop_
_entity.id
_entity.type
_entity.pdbx_description
1 polymer ?
#
loop_
_entity_poly.entity_id
_entity_poly.type
_entity_poly.pdbx_seq_one_letter_code
_entity_poly.pdbx_strand_id
1 'polypeptide(L)'
;MRRVRFVALGDSLTEGVGDPVGSGVGVGAGGRWRGWAALLAAGLAEEPVEFTNLAVSGAQTSDVAARQLPAGLALRPDVVSVVVGVNDTLRGTFDVREVAARLDTVYSAFTGQGALLLTACLPDPGTMLGLPGVLARPLARRQRAVNAVVHALSERYGAVHLHACEGDWVTDRAMWSADRLHPGEGGHRQLALRFHALLAERGAATGPAPSPDHGSPAPTGPASLWWLATAGTGWVARRCVDLLPQLLTLAADELRHRARGTSTRLDLRASAAVAAALAALSATERPEAA
;
A
#
# COMPACT_ATOMS: atom_id res chain seq x y z
N MET A 1 -17.78 17.89 22.51
CA MET A 1 -16.43 17.93 21.89
C MET A 1 -16.55 17.42 20.46
N ARG A 2 -15.72 17.89 19.54
CA ARG A 2 -15.75 17.43 18.13
C ARG A 2 -15.15 16.01 18.07
N ARG A 3 -15.85 15.06 17.44
CA ARG A 3 -15.33 13.71 17.21
C ARG A 3 -14.12 13.74 16.28
N VAL A 4 -13.18 12.83 16.50
CA VAL A 4 -12.05 12.60 15.59
C VAL A 4 -12.58 12.05 14.28
N ARG A 5 -12.19 12.66 13.15
CA ARG A 5 -12.49 12.18 11.80
C ARG A 5 -11.26 11.50 11.22
N PHE A 6 -11.41 10.21 10.91
CA PHE A 6 -10.37 9.43 10.25
C PHE A 6 -10.83 9.03 8.84
N VAL A 7 -10.07 9.43 7.82
CA VAL A 7 -10.35 9.08 6.43
C VAL A 7 -9.21 8.23 5.89
N ALA A 8 -9.52 7.06 5.33
CA ALA A 8 -8.53 6.13 4.79
C ALA A 8 -8.59 6.09 3.26
N LEU A 9 -7.45 6.32 2.62
CA LEU A 9 -7.25 6.29 1.17
C LEU A 9 -6.26 5.18 0.83
N GLY A 10 -6.44 4.59 -0.35
CA GLY A 10 -5.55 3.57 -0.85
C GLY A 10 -6.21 2.60 -1.80
N ASP A 11 -5.66 1.39 -1.81
CA ASP A 11 -6.11 0.30 -2.66
C ASP A 11 -6.75 -0.84 -1.84
N SER A 12 -6.68 -2.08 -2.35
CA SER A 12 -7.27 -3.26 -1.72
C SER A 12 -6.74 -3.54 -0.31
N LEU A 13 -5.51 -3.13 0.01
CA LEU A 13 -4.98 -3.25 1.37
C LEU A 13 -5.80 -2.39 2.34
N THR A 14 -6.05 -1.13 1.99
CA THR A 14 -6.82 -0.20 2.82
C THR A 14 -8.31 -0.50 2.77
N GLU A 15 -8.83 -1.01 1.66
CA GLU A 15 -10.21 -1.50 1.57
C GLU A 15 -10.47 -2.66 2.55
N GLY A 16 -9.44 -3.44 2.88
CA GLY A 16 -9.51 -4.52 3.86
C GLY A 16 -9.60 -5.92 3.27
N VAL A 17 -9.30 -6.08 1.98
CA VAL A 17 -9.35 -7.38 1.30
C VAL A 17 -8.59 -8.42 2.10
N GLY A 18 -9.23 -9.57 2.34
CA GLY A 18 -8.70 -10.67 3.14
C GLY A 18 -9.19 -10.74 4.60
N ASP A 19 -9.93 -9.74 5.08
CA ASP A 19 -10.58 -9.73 6.41
C ASP A 19 -12.12 -9.59 6.29
N PRO A 20 -12.83 -10.67 5.92
CA PRO A 20 -14.27 -10.63 5.65
C PRO A 20 -15.10 -10.48 6.93
N VAL A 21 -16.18 -9.69 6.86
CA VAL A 21 -17.17 -9.54 7.93
C VAL A 21 -18.51 -10.10 7.47
N GLY A 22 -18.99 -11.12 8.20
CA GLY A 22 -20.25 -11.82 7.91
C GLY A 22 -20.03 -13.34 7.80
N SER A 23 -21.00 -14.13 8.25
CA SER A 23 -20.91 -15.59 8.29
C SER A 23 -21.16 -16.20 6.90
N GLY A 24 -20.11 -16.59 6.18
CA GLY A 24 -20.27 -17.38 4.95
C GLY A 24 -18.96 -17.77 4.27
N VAL A 25 -18.76 -19.08 4.08
CA VAL A 25 -17.69 -19.64 3.24
C VAL A 25 -17.93 -19.20 1.79
N GLY A 26 -16.93 -18.54 1.19
CA GLY A 26 -16.99 -18.08 -0.21
C GLY A 26 -17.53 -16.66 -0.36
N VAL A 27 -16.70 -15.67 -0.01
CA VAL A 27 -17.00 -14.27 -0.31
C VAL A 27 -16.68 -14.00 -1.78
N GLY A 28 -17.70 -14.13 -2.63
CA GLY A 28 -17.70 -13.54 -3.97
C GLY A 28 -17.71 -12.01 -3.92
N ALA A 29 -17.81 -11.37 -5.10
CA ALA A 29 -17.86 -9.92 -5.26
C ALA A 29 -19.08 -9.30 -4.54
N GLY A 30 -18.92 -8.93 -3.27
CA GLY A 30 -20.00 -8.31 -2.47
C GLY A 30 -19.89 -8.44 -0.95
N GLY A 31 -18.95 -9.20 -0.39
CA GLY A 31 -18.76 -9.22 1.06
C GLY A 31 -18.09 -7.93 1.56
N ARG A 32 -18.48 -7.50 2.78
CA ARG A 32 -17.87 -6.36 3.44
C ARG A 32 -16.55 -6.76 4.07
N TRP A 33 -15.50 -6.01 3.77
CA TRP A 33 -14.19 -6.14 4.41
C TRP A 33 -14.12 -5.24 5.65
N ARG A 34 -13.42 -5.69 6.69
CA ARG A 34 -13.13 -4.86 7.87
C ARG A 34 -11.86 -4.04 7.62
N GLY A 35 -10.73 -4.72 7.49
CA GLY A 35 -9.44 -4.11 7.19
C GLY A 35 -8.78 -3.37 8.36
N TRP A 36 -7.47 -3.15 8.22
CA TRP A 36 -6.63 -2.51 9.23
C TRP A 36 -7.10 -1.10 9.60
N ALA A 37 -7.61 -0.32 8.64
CA ALA A 37 -8.01 1.06 8.89
C ALA A 37 -9.25 1.14 9.80
N ALA A 38 -10.23 0.25 9.60
CA ALA A 38 -11.40 0.20 10.49
C ALA A 38 -11.01 -0.30 11.90
N LEU A 39 -10.10 -1.26 11.98
CA LEU A 39 -9.56 -1.76 13.26
C LEU A 39 -8.80 -0.66 14.01
N LEU A 40 -7.99 0.13 13.32
CA LEU A 40 -7.28 1.27 13.90
C LEU A 40 -8.27 2.35 14.37
N ALA A 41 -9.28 2.67 13.56
CA ALA A 41 -10.29 3.68 13.90
C ALA A 41 -10.97 3.41 15.24
N ALA A 42 -11.23 2.14 15.55
CA ALA A 42 -11.87 1.73 16.80
C ALA A 42 -10.99 1.97 18.05
N GLY A 43 -9.67 2.05 17.89
CA GLY A 43 -8.71 2.29 18.99
C GLY A 43 -8.07 3.68 18.99
N LEU A 44 -8.43 4.55 18.04
CA LEU A 44 -7.76 5.84 17.86
C LEU A 44 -8.15 6.87 18.94
N ALA A 45 -9.35 6.78 19.49
CA ALA A 45 -9.82 7.65 20.58
C ALA A 45 -10.76 6.88 21.53
N GLU A 46 -10.88 7.36 22.77
CA GLU A 46 -11.86 6.86 23.75
C GLU A 46 -13.31 7.06 23.26
N GLU A 47 -13.56 8.18 22.61
CA GLU A 47 -14.85 8.51 22.01
C GLU A 47 -14.96 7.95 20.60
N PRO A 48 -16.19 7.62 20.12
CA PRO A 48 -16.40 7.11 18.77
C PRO A 48 -15.79 8.00 17.68
N VAL A 49 -14.97 7.38 16.83
CA VAL A 49 -14.33 8.01 15.66
C VAL A 49 -15.25 8.00 14.45
N GLU A 50 -15.35 9.12 13.76
CA GLU A 50 -16.02 9.24 12.47
C GLU A 50 -15.09 8.70 11.37
N PHE A 51 -15.24 7.42 11.06
CA PHE A 51 -14.40 6.72 10.09
C PHE A 51 -15.03 6.67 8.70
N THR A 52 -14.25 7.01 7.67
CA THR A 52 -14.63 6.83 6.26
C THR A 52 -13.51 6.14 5.49
N ASN A 53 -13.83 5.03 4.81
CA ASN A 53 -12.91 4.35 3.91
C ASN A 53 -13.22 4.72 2.46
N LEU A 54 -12.28 5.37 1.79
CA LEU A 54 -12.36 5.76 0.38
C LEU A 54 -11.50 4.86 -0.53
N ALA A 55 -10.84 3.85 0.04
CA ALA A 55 -9.97 2.97 -0.71
C ALA A 55 -10.76 2.08 -1.68
N VAL A 56 -10.13 1.76 -2.80
CA VAL A 56 -10.75 0.96 -3.87
C VAL A 56 -9.75 -0.08 -4.38
N SER A 57 -10.15 -1.34 -4.39
CA SER A 57 -9.33 -2.44 -4.91
C SER A 57 -8.76 -2.16 -6.29
N GLY A 58 -7.44 -2.31 -6.40
CA GLY A 58 -6.71 -2.11 -7.65
C GLY A 58 -6.36 -0.66 -7.99
N ALA A 59 -6.71 0.30 -7.14
CA ALA A 59 -6.36 1.72 -7.31
C ALA A 59 -4.83 1.91 -7.41
N GLN A 60 -4.43 2.78 -8.32
CA GLN A 60 -3.07 3.31 -8.43
C GLN A 60 -2.97 4.69 -7.77
N THR A 61 -1.76 5.23 -7.64
CA THR A 61 -1.56 6.61 -7.18
C THR A 61 -2.34 7.65 -8.00
N SER A 62 -2.56 7.39 -9.30
CA SER A 62 -3.38 8.24 -10.16
C SER A 62 -4.86 8.23 -9.77
N ASP A 63 -5.42 7.08 -9.41
CA ASP A 63 -6.80 6.96 -8.95
C ASP A 63 -6.99 7.66 -7.61
N VAL A 64 -6.03 7.52 -6.70
CA VAL A 64 -6.02 8.21 -5.41
C VAL A 64 -6.01 9.72 -5.62
N ALA A 65 -5.09 10.25 -6.44
CA ALA A 65 -5.00 11.68 -6.71
C ALA A 65 -6.24 12.24 -7.42
N ALA A 66 -6.80 11.51 -8.39
CA ALA A 66 -7.90 12.01 -9.20
C ALA A 66 -9.28 11.87 -8.54
N ARG A 67 -9.49 10.82 -7.72
CA ARG A 67 -10.83 10.48 -7.19
C ARG A 67 -10.90 10.53 -5.67
N GLN A 68 -9.95 9.90 -4.97
CA GLN A 68 -10.02 9.78 -3.52
C GLN A 68 -9.61 11.06 -2.81
N LEU A 69 -8.60 11.78 -3.32
CA LEU A 69 -8.14 13.05 -2.78
C LEU A 69 -9.25 14.10 -2.67
N PRO A 70 -9.98 14.48 -3.75
CA PRO A 70 -11.02 15.49 -3.64
C PRO A 70 -12.15 15.08 -2.68
N ALA A 71 -12.52 13.81 -2.67
CA ALA A 71 -13.51 13.27 -1.73
C ALA A 71 -13.02 13.33 -0.27
N GLY A 72 -11.76 12.98 -0.02
CA GLY A 72 -11.17 13.01 1.32
C GLY A 72 -11.00 14.43 1.86
N LEU A 73 -10.56 15.38 1.02
CA LEU A 73 -10.43 16.79 1.41
C LEU A 73 -11.78 17.42 1.79
N ALA A 74 -12.87 17.01 1.15
CA ALA A 74 -14.22 17.48 1.49
C ALA A 74 -14.65 17.07 2.91
N LEU A 75 -14.13 15.95 3.43
CA LEU A 75 -14.44 15.45 4.77
C LEU A 75 -13.66 16.17 5.88
N ARG A 76 -12.61 16.94 5.54
CA ARG A 76 -11.70 17.65 6.47
C ARG A 76 -11.25 16.77 7.65
N PRO A 77 -10.53 15.66 7.37
CA PRO A 77 -10.09 14.71 8.39
C PRO A 77 -9.16 15.34 9.43
N ASP A 78 -9.18 14.81 10.65
CA ASP A 78 -8.13 15.02 11.64
C ASP A 78 -6.94 14.10 11.40
N VAL A 79 -7.25 12.89 10.95
CA VAL A 79 -6.31 11.82 10.68
C VAL A 79 -6.60 11.29 9.30
N VAL A 80 -5.57 11.10 8.48
CA VAL A 80 -5.71 10.53 7.13
C VAL A 80 -4.66 9.48 6.90
N SER A 81 -5.05 8.34 6.33
CA SER A 81 -4.08 7.36 5.83
C SER A 81 -4.05 7.34 4.32
N VAL A 82 -2.85 7.23 3.76
CA VAL A 82 -2.63 7.08 2.33
C VAL A 82 -1.63 5.95 2.12
N VAL A 83 -2.16 4.75 1.87
CA VAL A 83 -1.36 3.54 1.62
C VAL A 83 -1.71 3.00 0.25
N VAL A 84 -0.81 3.22 -0.72
CA VAL A 84 -0.99 2.87 -2.14
C VAL A 84 0.39 2.75 -2.80
N GLY A 85 0.45 2.11 -3.96
CA GLY A 85 1.62 2.11 -4.85
C GLY A 85 2.05 0.73 -5.31
N VAL A 86 1.65 -0.34 -4.59
CA VAL A 86 1.90 -1.73 -5.02
C VAL A 86 1.26 -1.98 -6.38
N ASN A 87 0.03 -1.49 -6.59
CA ASN A 87 -0.67 -1.62 -7.86
C ASN A 87 0.04 -0.92 -9.02
N ASP A 88 0.67 0.24 -8.80
CA ASP A 88 1.47 0.94 -9.81
C ASP A 88 2.64 0.06 -10.28
N THR A 89 3.30 -0.66 -9.36
CA THR A 89 4.42 -1.56 -9.73
C THR A 89 3.97 -2.71 -10.64
N LEU A 90 2.70 -3.10 -10.53
CA LEU A 90 2.03 -4.17 -11.27
C LEU A 90 1.33 -3.67 -12.54
N ARG A 91 1.83 -2.59 -13.16
CA ARG A 91 1.35 -2.10 -14.46
C ARG A 91 2.48 -1.89 -15.46
N GLY A 92 2.12 -2.03 -16.73
CA GLY A 92 2.92 -1.64 -17.90
C GLY A 92 3.36 -0.18 -17.89
N THR A 93 2.60 0.68 -17.21
CA THR A 93 2.76 2.14 -17.22
C THR A 93 3.54 2.68 -16.02
N PHE A 94 4.21 1.81 -15.25
CA PHE A 94 4.94 2.23 -14.06
C PHE A 94 6.00 3.30 -14.38
N ASP A 95 5.86 4.46 -13.75
CA ASP A 95 6.85 5.54 -13.72
C ASP A 95 6.94 6.09 -12.30
N VAL A 96 8.14 6.02 -11.71
CA VAL A 96 8.38 6.48 -10.34
C VAL A 96 8.27 8.01 -10.20
N ARG A 97 8.52 8.77 -11.28
CA ARG A 97 8.38 10.25 -11.27
C ARG A 97 6.92 10.64 -11.08
N GLU A 98 6.05 10.00 -11.84
CA GLU A 98 4.61 10.18 -11.75
C GLU A 98 4.04 9.74 -10.40
N VAL A 99 4.51 8.61 -9.87
CA VAL A 99 4.17 8.15 -8.50
C VAL A 99 4.57 9.20 -7.47
N ALA A 100 5.80 9.72 -7.56
CA ALA A 100 6.31 10.73 -6.63
C ALA A 100 5.48 12.02 -6.69
N ALA A 101 5.21 12.56 -7.88
CA ALA A 101 4.42 13.78 -8.06
C ALA A 101 2.99 13.65 -7.51
N ARG A 102 2.34 12.50 -7.73
CA ARG A 102 0.97 12.25 -7.24
C ARG A 102 0.92 12.10 -5.73
N LEU A 103 1.86 11.35 -5.15
CA LEU A 103 1.95 11.22 -3.69
C LEU A 103 2.27 12.56 -3.03
N ASP A 104 3.17 13.34 -3.61
CA ASP A 104 3.51 14.69 -3.15
C ASP A 104 2.29 15.61 -3.13
N THR A 105 1.49 15.61 -4.21
CA THR A 105 0.22 16.34 -4.31
C THR A 105 -0.79 15.91 -3.25
N VAL A 106 -0.94 14.60 -3.03
CA VAL A 106 -1.90 14.08 -2.05
C VAL A 106 -1.46 14.41 -0.62
N TYR A 107 -0.17 14.23 -0.31
CA TYR A 107 0.36 14.43 1.04
C TYR A 107 0.37 15.92 1.40
N SER A 108 0.82 16.79 0.51
CA SER A 108 0.77 18.25 0.71
C SER A 108 -0.65 18.75 0.93
N ALA A 109 -1.63 18.27 0.16
CA ALA A 109 -3.01 18.75 0.28
C ALA A 109 -3.63 18.41 1.64
N PHE A 110 -3.43 17.19 2.16
CA PHE A 110 -3.96 16.82 3.47
C PHE A 110 -3.22 17.46 4.63
N THR A 111 -1.88 17.49 4.58
CA THR A 111 -1.09 18.14 5.63
C THR A 111 -1.31 19.66 5.65
N GLY A 112 -1.54 20.28 4.49
CA GLY A 112 -1.97 21.68 4.37
C GLY A 112 -3.34 21.97 4.99
N GLN A 113 -4.22 20.96 5.14
CA GLN A 113 -5.46 21.07 5.92
C GLN A 113 -5.25 20.81 7.43
N GLY A 114 -4.03 20.51 7.86
CA GLY A 114 -3.70 20.18 9.25
C GLY A 114 -4.01 18.74 9.66
N ALA A 115 -4.28 17.84 8.70
CA ALA A 115 -4.52 16.43 9.00
C ALA A 115 -3.21 15.70 9.37
N LEU A 116 -3.26 14.85 10.39
CA LEU A 116 -2.18 13.92 10.70
C LEU A 116 -2.13 12.81 9.64
N LEU A 117 -1.05 12.75 8.88
CA LEU A 117 -0.87 11.81 7.77
C LEU A 117 -0.24 10.49 8.23
N LEU A 118 -0.82 9.37 7.81
CA LEU A 118 -0.30 8.01 7.99
C LEU A 118 0.09 7.41 6.64
N THR A 119 1.28 6.82 6.58
CA THR A 119 1.80 6.15 5.38
C THR A 119 2.47 4.83 5.75
N ALA A 120 2.72 3.97 4.77
CA ALA A 120 3.46 2.73 4.99
C ALA A 120 4.29 2.36 3.77
N CYS A 121 5.44 1.72 4.01
CA CYS A 121 6.17 0.99 2.97
C CYS A 121 5.73 -0.49 3.00
N LEU A 122 5.68 -1.13 1.84
CA LEU A 122 5.08 -2.46 1.66
C LEU A 122 6.05 -3.46 1.03
N PRO A 123 5.87 -4.77 1.28
CA PRO A 123 6.77 -5.81 0.76
C PRO A 123 6.68 -5.92 -0.77
N ASP A 124 7.71 -6.50 -1.38
CA ASP A 124 7.78 -6.72 -2.83
C ASP A 124 6.68 -7.69 -3.30
N PRO A 125 5.76 -7.28 -4.19
CA PRO A 125 4.70 -8.15 -4.67
C PRO A 125 5.23 -9.35 -5.48
N GLY A 126 6.40 -9.24 -6.11
CA GLY A 126 6.98 -10.34 -6.88
C GLY A 126 7.34 -11.55 -6.01
N THR A 127 7.95 -11.28 -4.86
CA THR A 127 8.30 -12.28 -3.85
C THR A 127 7.07 -12.83 -3.15
N MET A 128 6.11 -11.97 -2.80
CA MET A 128 4.84 -12.37 -2.19
C MET A 128 4.04 -13.35 -3.08
N LEU A 129 4.01 -13.08 -4.39
CA LEU A 129 3.37 -13.94 -5.39
C LEU A 129 4.19 -15.20 -5.74
N GLY A 130 5.40 -15.36 -5.19
CA GLY A 130 6.26 -16.51 -5.47
C GLY A 130 6.76 -16.58 -6.91
N LEU A 131 6.94 -15.44 -7.58
CA LEU A 131 7.38 -15.41 -8.97
C LEU A 131 8.84 -15.89 -9.09
N PRO A 132 9.22 -16.53 -10.22
CA PRO A 132 10.61 -16.80 -10.55
C PRO A 132 11.47 -15.54 -10.45
N GLY A 133 12.72 -15.68 -9.97
CA GLY A 133 13.58 -14.53 -9.67
C GLY A 133 13.78 -13.53 -10.84
N VAL A 134 13.73 -14.00 -12.09
CA VAL A 134 13.83 -13.13 -13.28
C VAL A 134 12.61 -12.22 -13.47
N LEU A 135 11.45 -12.58 -12.93
CA LEU A 135 10.22 -11.79 -12.92
C LEU A 135 10.09 -11.01 -11.60
N ALA A 136 10.48 -11.61 -10.47
CA ALA A 136 10.38 -10.97 -9.16
C ALA A 136 11.34 -9.78 -9.01
N ARG A 137 12.58 -9.88 -9.50
CA ARG A 137 13.59 -8.81 -9.33
C ARG A 137 13.20 -7.47 -9.96
N PRO A 138 12.65 -7.40 -11.19
CA PRO A 138 12.10 -6.17 -11.73
C PRO A 138 11.01 -5.54 -10.85
N LEU A 139 10.07 -6.34 -10.34
CA LEU A 139 9.02 -5.85 -9.45
C LEU A 139 9.59 -5.38 -8.11
N ALA A 140 10.58 -6.10 -7.55
CA ALA A 140 11.25 -5.71 -6.33
C ALA A 140 11.97 -4.37 -6.47
N ARG A 141 12.59 -4.09 -7.63
CA ARG A 141 13.16 -2.77 -7.93
C ARG A 141 12.09 -1.68 -7.97
N ARG A 142 10.93 -1.96 -8.59
CA ARG A 142 9.81 -1.01 -8.61
C ARG A 142 9.26 -0.74 -7.22
N GLN A 143 9.05 -1.77 -6.40
CA GLN A 143 8.57 -1.62 -5.03
C GLN A 143 9.58 -0.86 -4.16
N ARG A 144 10.88 -1.16 -4.28
CA ARG A 144 11.92 -0.37 -3.59
C ARG A 144 11.87 1.10 -3.99
N ALA A 145 11.65 1.39 -5.28
CA ALA A 145 11.53 2.75 -5.77
C ALA A 145 10.30 3.48 -5.18
N VAL A 146 9.14 2.82 -5.12
CA VAL A 146 7.93 3.35 -4.45
C VAL A 146 8.18 3.56 -2.97
N ASN A 147 8.72 2.58 -2.25
CA ASN A 147 9.01 2.67 -0.82
C ASN A 147 9.99 3.83 -0.51
N ALA A 148 11.01 4.03 -1.34
CA ALA A 148 11.95 5.15 -1.18
C ALA A 148 11.27 6.52 -1.35
N VAL A 149 10.35 6.64 -2.30
CA VAL A 149 9.52 7.85 -2.47
C VAL A 149 8.64 8.06 -1.23
N VAL A 150 7.94 7.01 -0.76
CA VAL A 150 7.08 7.11 0.42
C VAL A 150 7.90 7.50 1.66
N HIS A 151 9.09 6.93 1.88
CA HIS A 151 9.97 7.32 2.98
C HIS A 151 10.32 8.82 2.90
N ALA A 152 10.84 9.29 1.76
CA ALA A 152 11.26 10.67 1.59
C ALA A 152 10.10 11.67 1.78
N LEU A 153 8.92 11.36 1.23
CA LEU A 153 7.74 12.22 1.40
C LEU A 153 7.16 12.15 2.82
N SER A 154 7.26 10.99 3.48
CA SER A 154 6.82 10.86 4.88
C SER A 154 7.66 11.74 5.80
N GLU A 155 8.97 11.80 5.59
CA GLU A 155 9.87 12.71 6.30
C GLU A 155 9.51 14.17 6.01
N ARG A 156 9.37 14.53 4.72
CA ARG A 156 9.05 15.90 4.29
C ARG A 156 7.74 16.43 4.88
N TYR A 157 6.71 15.60 4.96
CA TYR A 157 5.38 15.97 5.44
C TYR A 157 5.11 15.58 6.91
N GLY A 158 6.13 15.12 7.66
CA GLY A 158 6.00 14.78 9.08
C GLY A 158 5.07 13.61 9.39
N ALA A 159 4.84 12.71 8.42
CA ALA A 159 3.89 11.61 8.53
C ALA A 159 4.25 10.62 9.65
N VAL A 160 3.24 9.89 10.13
CA VAL A 160 3.41 8.65 10.89
C VAL A 160 3.65 7.53 9.89
N HIS A 161 4.90 7.12 9.74
CA HIS A 161 5.31 6.15 8.74
C HIS A 161 5.49 4.75 9.34
N LEU A 162 4.68 3.79 8.89
CA LEU A 162 4.81 2.40 9.26
C LEU A 162 5.76 1.65 8.30
N HIS A 163 6.88 1.16 8.85
CA HIS A 163 7.81 0.34 8.08
C HIS A 163 7.32 -1.12 7.98
N ALA A 164 6.51 -1.44 6.97
CA ALA A 164 5.91 -2.78 6.81
C ALA A 164 6.53 -3.62 5.69
N CYS A 165 7.62 -3.22 5.06
CA CYS A 165 8.17 -4.01 3.94
C CYS A 165 9.00 -5.25 4.34
N GLU A 166 9.29 -5.42 5.63
CA GLU A 166 10.12 -6.51 6.16
C GLU A 166 9.67 -6.99 7.55
N GLY A 167 10.37 -7.98 8.09
CA GLY A 167 10.09 -8.61 9.38
C GLY A 167 9.30 -9.92 9.28
N ASP A 168 9.18 -10.60 10.42
CA ASP A 168 8.62 -11.97 10.50
C ASP A 168 7.21 -12.08 9.93
N TRP A 169 6.41 -11.01 10.05
CA TRP A 169 5.03 -10.93 9.56
C TRP A 169 4.93 -11.12 8.04
N VAL A 170 5.98 -10.76 7.29
CA VAL A 170 6.00 -10.93 5.83
C VAL A 170 6.12 -12.40 5.46
N THR A 171 6.87 -13.17 6.23
CA THR A 171 7.11 -14.60 5.97
C THR A 171 6.08 -15.53 6.61
N ASP A 172 5.37 -15.06 7.63
CA ASP A 172 4.33 -15.83 8.31
C ASP A 172 3.07 -15.94 7.44
N ARG A 173 2.78 -17.15 6.96
CA ARG A 173 1.60 -17.43 6.13
C ARG A 173 0.28 -17.16 6.84
N ALA A 174 0.23 -17.19 8.17
CA ALA A 174 -0.98 -16.87 8.92
C ALA A 174 -1.37 -15.38 8.80
N MET A 175 -0.42 -14.51 8.45
CA MET A 175 -0.68 -13.08 8.25
C MET A 175 -1.33 -12.76 6.91
N TRP A 176 -1.32 -13.69 5.95
CA TRP A 176 -1.73 -13.46 4.57
C TRP A 176 -3.02 -14.21 4.22
N SER A 177 -3.76 -13.66 3.28
CA SER A 177 -4.93 -14.29 2.70
C SER A 177 -4.51 -15.39 1.70
N ALA A 178 -5.49 -16.12 1.18
CA ALA A 178 -5.27 -17.22 0.23
C ALA A 178 -4.53 -16.80 -1.06
N ASP A 179 -4.59 -15.51 -1.43
CA ASP A 179 -3.90 -14.98 -2.60
C ASP A 179 -2.42 -14.62 -2.36
N ARG A 180 -1.96 -14.68 -1.11
CA ARG A 180 -0.61 -14.31 -0.65
C ARG A 180 -0.20 -12.88 -0.97
N LEU A 181 -1.12 -12.03 -1.40
CA LEU A 181 -0.87 -10.63 -1.72
C LEU A 181 -1.53 -9.71 -0.71
N HIS A 182 -2.74 -10.05 -0.26
CA HIS A 182 -3.46 -9.28 0.75
C HIS A 182 -3.30 -9.90 2.13
N PRO A 183 -3.24 -9.09 3.20
CA PRO A 183 -3.29 -9.61 4.57
C PRO A 183 -4.60 -10.34 4.85
N GLY A 184 -4.54 -11.39 5.66
CA GLY A 184 -5.73 -11.96 6.31
C GLY A 184 -6.13 -11.14 7.54
N GLU A 185 -7.12 -11.60 8.30
CA GLU A 185 -7.53 -10.97 9.58
C GLU A 185 -6.31 -10.68 10.49
N GLY A 186 -5.42 -11.66 10.67
CA GLY A 186 -4.22 -11.52 11.50
C GLY A 186 -3.29 -10.40 11.01
N GLY A 187 -3.02 -10.34 9.70
CA GLY A 187 -2.17 -9.30 9.13
C GLY A 187 -2.81 -7.90 9.20
N HIS A 188 -4.13 -7.79 9.01
CA HIS A 188 -4.85 -6.51 9.18
C HIS A 188 -4.81 -6.02 10.63
N ARG A 189 -4.97 -6.91 11.61
CA ARG A 189 -4.80 -6.59 13.04
C ARG A 189 -3.38 -6.17 13.36
N GLN A 190 -2.39 -6.86 12.81
CA GLN A 190 -0.98 -6.51 13.02
C GLN A 190 -0.65 -5.13 12.45
N LEU A 191 -1.16 -4.78 11.27
CA LEU A 191 -1.00 -3.43 10.72
C LEU A 191 -1.69 -2.38 11.59
N ALA A 192 -2.93 -2.64 12.03
CA ALA A 192 -3.67 -1.73 12.90
C ALA A 192 -2.95 -1.48 14.24
N LEU A 193 -2.47 -2.55 14.88
CA LEU A 193 -1.69 -2.51 16.11
C LEU A 193 -0.41 -1.70 15.98
N ARG A 194 0.35 -1.93 14.91
CA ARG A 194 1.63 -1.24 14.69
C ARG A 194 1.42 0.25 14.39
N PHE A 195 0.38 0.61 13.65
CA PHE A 195 0.01 2.02 13.48
C PHE A 195 -0.46 2.64 14.80
N HIS A 196 -1.28 1.94 15.58
CA HIS A 196 -1.74 2.41 16.89
C HIS A 196 -0.55 2.71 17.82
N ALA A 197 0.43 1.80 17.90
CA ALA A 197 1.63 2.01 18.70
C ALA A 197 2.39 3.29 18.30
N LEU A 198 2.63 3.50 17.00
CA LEU A 198 3.29 4.72 16.49
C LEU A 198 2.49 6.00 16.78
N LEU A 199 1.16 5.92 16.75
CA LEU A 199 0.29 7.05 17.09
C LEU A 199 0.27 7.31 18.60
N ALA A 200 0.26 6.27 19.43
CA ALA A 200 0.29 6.36 20.88
C ALA A 200 1.60 6.99 21.38
N GLU A 201 2.74 6.64 20.78
CA GLU A 201 4.04 7.28 21.04
C GLU A 201 4.02 8.80 20.79
N ARG A 202 3.19 9.26 19.85
CA ARG A 202 2.98 10.68 19.54
C ARG A 202 1.82 11.32 20.32
N GLY A 203 1.16 10.58 21.22
CA GLY A 203 -0.04 11.04 21.93
C GLY A 203 -1.27 11.25 21.03
N ALA A 204 -1.27 10.70 19.82
CA ALA A 204 -2.32 10.86 18.82
C ALA A 204 -3.35 9.72 18.82
N ALA A 205 -3.06 8.60 19.50
CA ALA A 205 -4.03 7.56 19.80
C ALA A 205 -4.27 7.50 21.32
N THR A 206 -5.49 7.84 21.74
CA THR A 206 -5.85 7.88 23.17
C THR A 206 -6.75 6.73 23.60
N GLY A 207 -7.36 6.01 22.66
CA GLY A 207 -8.19 4.85 22.94
C GLY A 207 -7.38 3.56 23.13
N PRO A 208 -8.06 2.45 23.46
CA PRO A 208 -7.42 1.16 23.66
C PRO A 208 -6.79 0.63 22.37
N ALA A 209 -5.66 -0.06 22.49
CA ALA A 209 -5.01 -0.70 21.35
C ALA A 209 -5.94 -1.74 20.70
N PRO A 210 -5.95 -1.88 19.36
CA PRO A 210 -6.67 -2.96 18.68
C PRO A 210 -6.27 -4.33 19.21
N SER A 211 -7.20 -5.28 19.32
CA SER A 211 -6.85 -6.63 19.79
C SER A 211 -5.96 -7.37 18.77
N PRO A 212 -4.84 -8.00 19.22
CA PRO A 212 -4.00 -8.86 18.38
C PRO A 212 -4.67 -10.18 18.01
N ASP A 213 -5.68 -10.59 18.77
CA ASP A 213 -6.29 -11.90 18.64
C ASP A 213 -7.08 -11.99 17.32
N HIS A 214 -6.75 -13.00 16.52
CA HIS A 214 -7.52 -13.36 15.33
C HIS A 214 -8.03 -14.79 15.45
N GLY A 215 -9.27 -15.01 15.02
CA GLY A 215 -9.89 -16.34 15.00
C GLY A 215 -9.67 -17.08 13.67
N SER A 216 -9.21 -16.35 12.65
CA SER A 216 -9.05 -16.90 11.30
C SER A 216 -7.86 -17.87 11.21
N PRO A 217 -8.06 -19.11 10.74
CA PRO A 217 -6.97 -20.04 10.49
C PRO A 217 -6.14 -19.57 9.28
N ALA A 218 -4.86 -19.98 9.25
CA ALA A 218 -4.01 -19.74 8.09
C ALA A 218 -4.61 -20.36 6.81
N PRO A 219 -4.48 -19.69 5.65
CA PRO A 219 -5.02 -20.19 4.40
C PRO A 219 -4.38 -21.53 4.00
N THR A 220 -5.22 -22.48 3.62
CA THR A 220 -4.79 -23.81 3.15
C THR A 220 -4.48 -23.81 1.65
N GLY A 221 -3.74 -24.82 1.19
CA GLY A 221 -3.47 -25.03 -0.23
C GLY A 221 -4.75 -25.08 -1.10
N PRO A 222 -5.77 -25.85 -0.72
CA PRO A 222 -7.06 -25.89 -1.43
C PRO A 222 -7.77 -24.52 -1.49
N ALA A 223 -7.73 -23.73 -0.41
CA ALA A 223 -8.30 -22.39 -0.40
C ALA A 223 -7.59 -21.44 -1.38
N SER A 224 -6.27 -21.57 -1.50
CA SER A 224 -5.46 -20.79 -2.47
C SER A 224 -5.82 -21.16 -3.92
N LEU A 225 -6.01 -22.46 -4.19
CA LEU A 225 -6.41 -22.94 -5.53
C LEU A 225 -7.83 -22.51 -5.88
N TRP A 226 -8.75 -22.57 -4.92
CA TRP A 226 -10.14 -22.11 -5.09
C TRP A 226 -10.21 -20.61 -5.38
N TRP A 227 -9.47 -19.79 -4.64
CA TRP A 227 -9.35 -18.35 -4.93
C TRP A 227 -8.86 -18.12 -6.35
N LEU A 228 -7.78 -18.82 -6.74
CA LEU A 228 -7.21 -18.67 -8.09
C LEU A 228 -8.26 -18.99 -9.16
N ALA A 229 -9.03 -20.06 -8.99
CA ALA A 229 -10.06 -20.49 -9.93
C ALA A 229 -11.24 -19.51 -10.04
N THR A 230 -11.56 -18.78 -8.96
CA THR A 230 -12.75 -17.93 -8.88
C THR A 230 -12.43 -16.45 -9.08
N ALA A 231 -11.84 -15.80 -8.07
CA ALA A 231 -11.52 -14.38 -8.07
C ALA A 231 -10.19 -14.09 -8.79
N GLY A 232 -9.22 -14.99 -8.67
CA GLY A 232 -7.89 -14.84 -9.25
C GLY A 232 -7.90 -14.85 -10.78
N THR A 233 -8.73 -15.67 -11.42
CA THR A 233 -8.80 -15.81 -12.89
C THR A 233 -9.01 -14.47 -13.59
N GLY A 234 -9.97 -13.66 -13.13
CA GLY A 234 -10.24 -12.35 -13.70
C GLY A 234 -9.11 -11.35 -13.48
N TRP A 235 -8.43 -11.42 -12.34
CA TRP A 235 -7.24 -10.61 -12.06
C TRP A 235 -6.08 -11.02 -12.97
N VAL A 236 -5.79 -12.31 -13.08
CA VAL A 236 -4.72 -12.86 -13.94
C VAL A 236 -4.97 -12.47 -15.39
N ALA A 237 -6.19 -12.63 -15.90
CA ALA A 237 -6.54 -12.26 -17.27
C ALA A 237 -6.24 -10.78 -17.57
N ARG A 238 -6.58 -9.86 -16.65
CA ARG A 238 -6.22 -8.44 -16.79
C ARG A 238 -4.71 -8.21 -16.76
N ARG A 239 -3.99 -8.89 -15.86
CA ARG A 239 -2.52 -8.80 -15.78
C ARG A 239 -1.81 -9.36 -17.01
N CYS A 240 -2.40 -10.35 -17.70
CA CYS A 240 -1.87 -10.87 -18.95
C CYS A 240 -1.82 -9.82 -20.07
N VAL A 241 -2.72 -8.83 -20.07
CA VAL A 241 -2.75 -7.76 -21.08
C VAL A 241 -2.03 -6.49 -20.64
N ASP A 242 -2.10 -6.14 -19.34
CA ASP A 242 -1.62 -4.83 -18.86
C ASP A 242 -0.25 -4.85 -18.16
N LEU A 243 0.29 -6.04 -17.83
CA LEU A 243 1.56 -6.19 -17.12
C LEU A 243 2.49 -7.19 -17.82
N LEU A 244 1.98 -8.36 -18.18
CA LEU A 244 2.80 -9.49 -18.64
C LEU A 244 3.73 -9.16 -19.82
N PRO A 245 3.30 -8.44 -20.88
CA PRO A 245 4.20 -8.12 -22.00
C PRO A 245 5.42 -7.29 -21.56
N GLN A 246 5.19 -6.29 -20.70
CA GLN A 246 6.28 -5.46 -20.18
C GLN A 246 7.13 -6.25 -19.18
N LEU A 247 6.51 -7.05 -18.33
CA LEU A 247 7.24 -7.85 -17.34
C LEU A 247 8.16 -8.88 -18.01
N LEU A 248 7.74 -9.49 -19.11
CA LEU A 248 8.59 -10.37 -19.93
C LEU A 248 9.76 -9.60 -20.56
N THR A 249 9.52 -8.37 -21.03
CA THR A 249 10.58 -7.49 -21.54
C THR A 249 11.62 -7.18 -20.46
N LEU A 250 11.16 -6.88 -19.24
CA LEU A 250 12.04 -6.64 -18.09
C LEU A 250 12.80 -7.90 -17.68
N ALA A 251 12.17 -9.07 -17.72
CA ALA A 251 12.83 -10.34 -17.44
C ALA A 251 13.90 -10.69 -18.48
N ALA A 252 13.66 -10.39 -19.76
CA ALA A 252 14.66 -10.54 -20.82
C ALA A 252 15.85 -9.59 -20.60
N ASP A 253 15.60 -8.35 -20.16
CA ASP A 253 16.66 -7.41 -19.79
C ASP A 253 17.46 -7.88 -18.56
N GLU A 254 16.76 -8.38 -17.53
CA GLU A 254 17.37 -8.99 -16.34
C GLU A 254 18.30 -10.14 -16.71
N LEU A 255 17.86 -11.06 -17.58
CA LEU A 255 18.66 -12.17 -18.07
C LEU A 255 19.89 -11.70 -18.86
N ARG A 256 19.73 -10.71 -19.75
CA ARG A 256 20.84 -10.15 -20.53
C ARG A 256 21.89 -9.49 -19.62
N HIS A 257 21.45 -8.72 -18.63
CA HIS A 257 22.34 -8.08 -17.67
C HIS A 257 23.04 -9.10 -16.76
N ARG A 258 22.33 -10.16 -16.34
CA ARG A 258 22.90 -11.26 -15.56
C ARG A 258 23.97 -12.01 -16.35
N ALA A 259 23.70 -12.36 -17.62
CA ALA A 259 24.67 -13.03 -18.49
C ALA A 259 25.94 -12.20 -18.72
N ARG A 260 25.82 -10.86 -18.68
CA ARG A 260 26.93 -9.91 -18.83
C ARG A 260 27.59 -9.51 -17.51
N GLY A 261 27.17 -10.05 -16.36
CA GLY A 261 27.68 -9.64 -15.05
C GLY A 261 27.42 -8.18 -14.68
N THR A 262 26.37 -7.56 -15.24
CA THR A 262 26.10 -6.11 -15.11
C THR A 262 24.77 -5.79 -14.42
N SER A 263 24.21 -6.73 -13.66
CA SER A 263 22.92 -6.56 -12.95
C SER A 263 22.87 -5.32 -12.05
N THR A 264 23.99 -4.95 -11.40
CA THR A 264 24.10 -3.74 -10.57
C THR A 264 23.73 -2.45 -11.32
N ARG A 265 23.90 -2.41 -12.66
CA ARG A 265 23.50 -1.24 -13.46
C ARG A 265 21.99 -1.01 -13.43
N LEU A 266 21.18 -2.07 -13.30
CA LEU A 266 19.73 -1.94 -13.19
C LEU A 266 19.32 -1.32 -11.86
N ASP A 267 19.98 -1.72 -10.77
CA ASP A 267 19.73 -1.15 -9.44
C ASP A 267 20.16 0.33 -9.41
N LEU A 268 21.36 0.65 -9.93
CA LEU A 268 21.83 2.05 -10.03
C LEU A 268 20.90 2.94 -10.86
N ARG A 269 20.37 2.43 -11.99
CA ARG A 269 19.38 3.15 -12.80
C ARG A 269 18.09 3.41 -12.03
N ALA A 270 17.60 2.41 -11.29
CA ALA A 270 16.40 2.57 -10.47
C ALA A 270 16.62 3.61 -9.35
N SER A 271 17.75 3.55 -8.64
CA SER A 271 18.12 4.54 -7.63
C SER A 271 18.27 5.95 -8.21
N ALA A 272 18.91 6.09 -9.37
CA ALA A 272 19.04 7.38 -10.05
C ALA A 272 17.68 7.95 -10.49
N ALA A 273 16.76 7.10 -10.93
CA ALA A 273 15.40 7.51 -11.30
C ALA A 273 14.62 8.05 -10.08
N VAL A 274 14.72 7.38 -8.92
CA VAL A 274 14.13 7.86 -7.65
C VAL A 274 14.74 9.19 -7.24
N ALA A 275 16.07 9.31 -7.24
CA ALA A 275 16.75 10.55 -6.87
C ALA A 275 16.34 11.71 -7.78
N ALA A 276 16.25 11.47 -9.10
CA ALA A 276 15.78 12.47 -10.05
C ALA A 276 14.30 12.84 -9.82
N ALA A 277 13.44 11.87 -9.50
CA ALA A 277 12.03 12.12 -9.18
C ALA A 277 11.89 13.03 -7.96
N LEU A 278 12.60 12.72 -6.87
CA LEU A 278 12.55 13.52 -5.63
C LEU A 278 13.17 14.91 -5.82
N ALA A 279 14.29 15.02 -6.54
CA ALA A 279 14.91 16.31 -6.83
C ALA A 279 14.00 17.24 -7.65
N ALA A 280 13.22 16.68 -8.58
CA ALA A 280 12.25 17.46 -9.35
C ALA A 280 11.13 18.05 -8.48
N LEU A 281 10.74 17.38 -7.38
CA LEU A 281 9.73 17.93 -6.46
C LEU A 281 10.26 19.15 -5.70
N SER A 282 11.51 19.11 -5.23
CA SER A 282 12.14 20.23 -4.52
C SER A 282 12.47 21.42 -5.43
N ALA A 283 12.65 21.20 -6.73
CA ALA A 283 12.93 22.28 -7.69
C ALA A 283 11.70 23.16 -7.94
N THR A 284 10.50 22.58 -7.96
CA THR A 284 9.23 23.28 -8.17
C THR A 284 8.87 24.24 -7.02
N GLU A 285 9.45 24.05 -5.84
CA GLU A 285 9.18 24.89 -4.65
C GLU A 285 10.01 26.18 -4.58
N ARG A 286 11.08 26.32 -5.37
CA ARG A 286 11.83 27.59 -5.44
C ARG A 286 11.05 28.55 -6.34
N PRO A 287 10.47 29.65 -5.81
CA PRO A 287 9.94 30.70 -6.67
C PRO A 287 11.10 31.21 -7.53
N GLU A 288 10.84 31.57 -8.78
CA GLU A 288 11.74 32.45 -9.53
C GLU A 288 11.94 33.70 -8.67
N ALA A 289 13.10 33.79 -8.02
CA ALA A 289 13.59 35.03 -7.46
C ALA A 289 13.92 35.94 -8.65
N ALA A 290 12.96 36.74 -9.06
CA ALA A 290 13.09 37.82 -10.02
C ALA A 290 12.43 39.08 -9.47
#